data_AF-A0A0M4CV21-F1
#
_entry.id   AF-A0A0M4CV21-F1
#
_cell.length_a   1.000
_cell.length_b   1.000
_cell.length_c   1.000
_cell.angle_alpha   90.00
_cell.angle_beta   90.00
_cell.angle_gamma   90.00
#
_symmetry.space_group_name_H-M   'P 1'
#
loop_
_entity.id
_entity.type
_entity.pdbx_description
1 polymer ?
#
loop_
_entity_poly.entity_id
_entity_poly.type
_entity_poly.pdbx_seq_one_letter_code
_entity_poly.pdbx_strand_id
1 'polypeptide(L)'
;MRTNFWIGMGLTLLLLVLGACAAMDSGLGLPARHMTAADLGESPTKCTACHEARGEKLAFGAFDHTATWGQTHRQQAYQQEAVCAMCHQTSFCNDCHATRVELKPSLKNQSETYRQMPHRGDYLSRHRIDGRVDPTSCFRCHGNPKSAQTCAPCHG
;
A
#
# COMPACT_ATOMS: atom_id res chain seq x y z
N MET A 1 22.15 -5.58 50.13
CA MET A 1 21.27 -4.38 50.03
C MET A 1 21.70 -3.40 48.94
N ARG A 2 22.98 -3.01 48.84
CA ARG A 2 23.46 -2.07 47.80
C ARG A 2 23.23 -2.52 46.35
N THR A 3 23.44 -3.80 46.03
CA THR A 3 23.29 -4.33 44.66
C THR A 3 21.83 -4.29 44.16
N ASN A 4 20.86 -4.66 45.00
CA ASN A 4 19.44 -4.61 44.65
C ASN A 4 18.94 -3.17 44.43
N PHE A 5 19.54 -2.19 45.10
CA PHE A 5 19.24 -0.76 44.92
C PHE A 5 19.70 -0.26 43.53
N TRP A 6 20.92 -0.63 43.09
CA TRP A 6 21.42 -0.29 41.75
C TRP A 6 20.63 -0.97 40.63
N ILE A 7 20.22 -2.22 40.83
CA ILE A 7 19.36 -2.94 39.87
C ILE A 7 17.98 -2.28 39.78
N GLY A 8 17.37 -1.91 40.91
CA GLY A 8 16.09 -1.20 40.95
C GLY A 8 16.15 0.17 40.29
N MET A 9 17.25 0.92 40.49
CA MET A 9 17.47 2.22 39.86
C MET A 9 17.71 2.10 38.35
N GLY A 10 18.43 1.06 37.90
CA GLY A 10 18.63 0.77 36.48
C GLY A 10 17.33 0.41 35.75
N LEU A 11 16.47 -0.40 36.38
CA LEU A 11 15.16 -0.79 35.84
C LEU A 11 14.19 0.39 35.75
N THR A 12 14.17 1.27 36.75
CA THR A 12 13.34 2.48 36.72
C THR A 12 13.83 3.47 35.66
N LEU A 13 15.14 3.65 35.50
CA LEU A 13 15.68 4.49 34.43
C LEU A 13 15.34 3.94 33.04
N LEU A 14 15.45 2.62 32.85
CA LEU A 14 15.08 1.96 31.59
C LEU A 14 13.58 2.13 31.28
N LEU A 15 12.71 1.95 32.28
CA LEU A 15 11.27 2.16 32.12
C LEU A 15 10.92 3.62 31.82
N LEU A 16 11.63 4.59 32.41
CA LEU A 16 11.46 6.01 32.11
C LEU A 16 11.90 6.34 30.68
N VAL A 17 13.00 5.77 30.21
CA VAL A 17 13.46 5.95 28.82
C VAL A 17 12.46 5.35 27.82
N LEU A 18 11.98 4.13 28.08
CA LEU A 18 10.96 3.48 27.23
C LEU A 18 9.62 4.25 27.25
N GLY A 19 9.21 4.77 28.40
CA GLY A 19 8.02 5.62 28.54
C GLY A 19 8.17 6.97 27.82
N ALA A 20 9.35 7.58 27.87
CA ALA A 20 9.65 8.79 27.12
C ALA A 20 9.55 8.55 25.61
N CYS A 21 10.11 7.46 25.09
CA CYS A 21 10.01 7.08 23.67
C CYS A 21 8.57 6.86 23.21
N ALA A 22 7.71 6.26 24.04
CA ALA A 22 6.29 6.06 23.73
C ALA A 22 5.48 7.37 23.77
N ALA A 23 5.90 8.34 24.59
CA ALA A 23 5.29 9.66 24.68
C ALA A 23 5.76 10.63 23.58
N MET A 24 6.81 10.28 22.82
CA MET A 24 7.14 10.97 21.57
C MET A 24 6.16 10.50 20.50
N ASP A 25 4.89 10.91 20.63
CA ASP A 25 3.92 10.77 19.57
C ASP A 25 4.53 11.43 18.33
N SER A 26 4.75 10.64 17.27
CA SER A 26 5.52 11.02 16.09
C SER A 26 4.75 11.99 15.18
N GLY A 27 4.01 12.93 15.76
CA GLY A 27 3.68 14.24 15.22
C GLY A 27 2.91 14.33 13.90
N LEU A 28 2.60 13.20 13.24
CA LEU A 28 1.83 13.18 12.02
C LEU A 28 0.33 13.15 12.35
N GLY A 29 -0.14 14.21 13.03
CA GLY A 29 -1.56 14.47 13.23
C GLY A 29 -2.22 14.89 11.91
N LEU A 30 -2.35 13.95 10.99
CA LEU A 30 -3.15 14.12 9.79
C LEU A 30 -4.64 14.04 10.16
N PRO A 31 -5.51 14.86 9.53
CA PRO A 31 -6.93 14.76 9.76
C PRO A 31 -7.46 13.40 9.29
N ALA A 32 -8.48 12.88 9.97
CA ALA A 32 -9.10 11.60 9.60
C ALA A 32 -9.77 11.60 8.22
N ARG A 33 -10.06 12.79 7.66
CA ARG A 33 -10.69 12.98 6.36
C ARG A 33 -10.21 14.26 5.69
N HIS A 34 -10.18 14.25 4.37
CA HIS A 34 -9.98 15.45 3.56
C HIS A 34 -11.31 16.21 3.38
N MET A 35 -11.23 17.51 3.07
CA MET A 35 -12.38 18.33 2.68
C MET A 35 -13.10 17.70 1.48
N THR A 36 -14.43 17.81 1.44
CA THR A 36 -15.22 17.21 0.36
C THR A 36 -15.13 18.06 -0.91
N ALA A 37 -15.47 17.47 -2.05
CA ALA A 37 -15.55 18.21 -3.31
C ALA A 37 -16.55 19.39 -3.24
N ALA A 38 -17.60 19.26 -2.43
CA ALA A 38 -18.56 20.33 -2.20
C ALA A 38 -17.94 21.52 -1.43
N ASP A 39 -17.06 21.23 -0.47
CA ASP A 39 -16.36 22.26 0.32
C ASP A 39 -15.32 23.02 -0.53
N LEU A 40 -14.68 22.31 -1.47
CA LEU A 40 -13.61 22.86 -2.32
C LEU A 40 -14.15 23.53 -3.60
N GLY A 41 -15.35 23.16 -4.04
CA GLY A 41 -15.86 23.52 -5.38
C GLY A 41 -15.16 22.78 -6.53
N GLU A 42 -14.27 21.84 -6.22
CA GLU A 42 -13.54 21.00 -7.17
C GLU A 42 -13.25 19.60 -6.61
N SER A 43 -12.94 18.65 -7.50
CA SER A 43 -12.59 17.26 -7.16
C SER A 43 -11.14 17.00 -7.56
N PRO A 44 -10.14 17.45 -6.78
CA PRO A 44 -8.75 17.30 -7.14
C PRO A 44 -8.35 15.83 -7.17
N THR A 45 -7.65 15.42 -8.22
CA THR A 45 -7.15 14.05 -8.39
C THR A 45 -5.71 13.86 -7.88
N LYS A 46 -5.08 14.96 -7.47
CA LYS A 46 -3.71 15.01 -6.95
C LYS A 46 -3.64 15.96 -5.76
N CYS A 47 -2.87 15.58 -4.75
CA CYS A 47 -2.64 16.44 -3.59
C CYS A 47 -1.90 17.73 -4.01
N THR A 48 -1.03 17.62 -5.01
CA THR A 48 -0.22 18.74 -5.53
C THR A 48 -1.00 19.78 -6.33
N ALA A 49 -2.30 19.58 -6.53
CA ALA A 49 -3.17 20.62 -7.10
C ALA A 49 -3.33 21.81 -6.13
N CYS A 50 -3.33 21.55 -4.82
CA CYS A 50 -3.52 22.57 -3.79
C CYS A 50 -2.37 22.62 -2.77
N HIS A 51 -1.59 21.55 -2.62
CA HIS A 51 -0.50 21.45 -1.66
C HIS A 51 0.88 21.48 -2.33
N GLU A 52 1.86 22.08 -1.66
CA GLU A 52 3.25 21.99 -2.09
C GLU A 52 3.75 20.55 -2.05
N ALA A 53 4.51 20.14 -3.08
CA ALA A 53 4.99 18.76 -3.19
C ALA A 53 5.86 18.33 -2.00
N ARG A 54 6.62 19.27 -1.42
CA ARG A 54 7.42 19.09 -0.21
C ARG A 54 6.77 19.80 0.97
N GLY A 55 5.57 19.36 1.34
CA GLY A 55 4.89 19.87 2.53
C GLY A 55 5.65 19.56 3.82
N GLU A 56 5.47 20.41 4.82
CA GLU A 56 6.15 20.33 6.12
C GLU A 56 5.75 19.07 6.91
N LYS A 57 4.46 18.75 6.94
CA LYS A 57 3.91 17.58 7.63
C LYS A 57 3.87 16.33 6.75
N LEU A 58 3.77 16.53 5.45
CA LEU A 58 3.63 15.48 4.47
C LEU A 58 4.29 15.86 3.14
N ALA A 59 5.10 14.97 2.60
CA ALA A 59 5.55 15.08 1.22
C ALA A 59 4.40 14.71 0.26
N PHE A 60 3.46 15.63 0.03
CA PHE A 60 2.27 15.40 -0.79
C PHE A 60 2.58 14.88 -2.19
N GLY A 61 3.67 15.32 -2.80
CA GLY A 61 4.11 14.82 -4.12
C GLY A 61 4.45 13.33 -4.12
N ALA A 62 4.74 12.74 -2.96
CA ALA A 62 4.97 11.31 -2.84
C ALA A 62 3.67 10.49 -2.96
N PHE A 63 2.48 11.09 -2.90
CA PHE A 63 1.17 10.43 -3.03
C PHE A 63 0.53 10.63 -4.41
N ASP A 64 1.21 11.36 -5.30
CA ASP A 64 0.74 11.53 -6.67
C ASP A 64 0.82 10.19 -7.41
N HIS A 65 -0.31 9.77 -7.99
CA HIS A 65 -0.44 8.53 -8.75
C HIS A 65 0.30 8.62 -10.09
N THR A 66 1.62 8.45 -10.05
CA THR A 66 2.46 8.35 -11.25
C THR A 66 2.14 7.08 -12.03
N ALA A 67 2.64 7.01 -13.27
CA ALA A 67 2.48 5.83 -14.10
C ALA A 67 3.03 4.55 -13.47
N THR A 68 3.91 4.60 -12.46
CA THR A 68 4.48 3.43 -11.78
C THR A 68 3.92 3.22 -10.38
N TRP A 69 2.92 4.00 -9.98
CA TRP A 69 2.40 4.03 -8.61
C TRP A 69 2.02 2.64 -8.06
N GLY A 70 1.35 1.82 -8.87
CA GLY A 70 0.96 0.46 -8.47
C GLY A 70 2.15 -0.40 -8.01
N GLN A 71 3.37 -0.10 -8.46
CA GLN A 71 4.59 -0.83 -8.08
C GLN A 71 5.38 -0.15 -6.96
N THR A 72 5.20 1.15 -6.77
CA THR A 72 6.01 1.96 -5.86
C THR A 72 5.29 2.38 -4.58
N HIS A 73 3.96 2.28 -4.52
CA HIS A 73 3.13 2.78 -3.42
C HIS A 73 3.39 2.12 -2.06
N ARG A 74 4.12 0.99 -2.03
CA ARG A 74 4.43 0.22 -0.81
C ARG A 74 4.99 1.11 0.31
N GLN A 75 5.90 2.03 -0.02
CA GLN A 75 6.54 2.86 1.00
C GLN A 75 5.54 3.82 1.64
N GLN A 76 4.70 4.44 0.82
CA GLN A 76 3.66 5.36 1.27
C GLN A 76 2.56 4.64 2.05
N ALA A 77 2.14 3.46 1.59
CA ALA A 77 1.19 2.63 2.31
C ALA A 77 1.74 2.19 3.68
N TYR A 78 3.01 1.79 3.75
CA TYR A 78 3.63 1.37 5.01
C TYR A 78 3.74 2.51 6.03
N GLN A 79 4.07 3.72 5.56
CA GLN A 79 4.25 4.85 6.46
C GLN A 79 2.92 5.52 6.82
N GLN A 80 1.97 5.60 5.88
CA GLN A 80 0.82 6.50 5.95
C GLN A 80 -0.42 5.99 5.19
N GLU A 81 -0.86 4.76 5.47
CA GLU A 81 -2.07 4.20 4.85
C GLU A 81 -3.34 5.06 5.05
N ALA A 82 -3.41 5.83 6.13
CA ALA A 82 -4.54 6.70 6.44
C ALA A 82 -4.77 7.79 5.36
N VAL A 83 -3.71 8.21 4.66
CA VAL A 83 -3.84 9.14 3.52
C VAL A 83 -4.61 8.50 2.37
N CYS A 84 -4.41 7.21 2.13
CA CYS A 84 -5.12 6.47 1.09
C CYS A 84 -6.62 6.38 1.40
N ALA A 85 -6.97 6.24 2.68
CA ALA A 85 -8.36 6.17 3.15
C ALA A 85 -9.16 7.47 2.95
N MET A 86 -8.49 8.59 2.65
CA MET A 86 -9.16 9.84 2.30
C MET A 86 -9.92 9.76 0.97
N CYS A 87 -9.49 8.88 0.06
CA CYS A 87 -10.12 8.70 -1.26
C CYS A 87 -10.55 7.26 -1.53
N HIS A 88 -9.83 6.27 -1.02
CA HIS A 88 -10.04 4.85 -1.32
C HIS A 88 -10.67 4.12 -0.14
N GLN A 89 -11.56 3.18 -0.45
CA GLN A 89 -12.08 2.21 0.53
C GLN A 89 -11.06 1.09 0.77
N THR A 90 -11.06 0.46 1.94
CA THR A 90 -10.18 -0.68 2.26
C THR A 90 -10.28 -1.83 1.24
N SER A 91 -11.45 -2.00 0.62
CA SER A 91 -11.67 -2.97 -0.45
C SER A 91 -10.73 -2.77 -1.64
N PHE A 92 -10.31 -1.53 -1.94
CA PHE A 92 -9.35 -1.25 -3.01
C PHE A 92 -7.99 -1.92 -2.76
N CYS A 93 -7.49 -1.88 -1.52
CA CYS A 93 -6.24 -2.56 -1.16
C CYS A 93 -6.34 -4.07 -1.39
N ASN A 94 -7.52 -4.64 -1.13
CA ASN A 94 -7.79 -6.06 -1.30
C ASN A 94 -7.79 -6.51 -2.77
N ASP A 95 -7.85 -5.58 -3.73
CA ASP A 95 -7.77 -5.90 -5.15
C ASP A 95 -6.43 -6.50 -5.56
N CYS A 96 -5.36 -6.23 -4.80
CA CYS A 96 -4.04 -6.81 -5.01
C CYS A 96 -3.54 -7.60 -3.79
N HIS A 97 -3.92 -7.18 -2.58
CA HIS A 97 -3.45 -7.81 -1.34
C HIS A 97 -4.31 -9.00 -0.88
N ALA A 98 -5.45 -9.28 -1.50
CA ALA A 98 -6.22 -10.49 -1.20
C ALA A 98 -5.57 -11.73 -1.84
N THR A 99 -4.69 -12.40 -1.11
CA THR A 99 -3.94 -13.57 -1.62
C THR A 99 -4.76 -14.87 -1.72
N ARG A 100 -6.07 -14.83 -1.47
CA ARG A 100 -6.95 -16.02 -1.44
C ARG A 100 -8.29 -15.83 -2.14
N VAL A 101 -8.50 -14.69 -2.79
CA VAL A 101 -9.72 -14.45 -3.57
C VAL A 101 -9.33 -14.54 -5.04
N GLU A 102 -10.00 -15.44 -5.76
CA GLU A 102 -9.84 -15.50 -7.21
C GLU A 102 -10.30 -14.18 -7.82
N LEU A 103 -9.35 -13.40 -8.33
CA LEU A 103 -9.61 -12.17 -9.06
C LEU A 103 -9.92 -12.54 -10.50
N LYS A 104 -11.16 -13.02 -10.74
CA LYS A 104 -11.65 -13.30 -12.10
C LYS A 104 -11.62 -12.01 -12.93
N PRO A 105 -10.70 -11.88 -13.89
CA PRO A 105 -10.57 -10.62 -14.61
C PRO A 105 -11.81 -10.27 -15.43
N SER A 106 -12.54 -11.30 -15.86
CA SER A 106 -13.83 -11.22 -16.55
C SER A 106 -14.99 -10.77 -15.66
N LEU A 107 -14.81 -10.63 -14.35
CA LEU A 107 -15.89 -10.17 -13.46
C LEU A 107 -15.59 -8.78 -12.88
N LYS A 108 -14.35 -8.52 -12.49
CA LYS A 108 -14.02 -7.34 -11.70
C LYS A 108 -13.68 -6.10 -12.53
N ASN A 109 -12.88 -6.27 -13.58
CA ASN A 109 -12.26 -5.17 -14.33
C ASN A 109 -12.35 -5.44 -15.84
N GLN A 110 -13.56 -5.70 -16.31
CA GLN A 110 -13.82 -6.21 -17.67
C GLN A 110 -13.39 -5.24 -18.77
N SER A 111 -13.61 -3.94 -18.55
CA SER A 111 -13.34 -2.86 -19.51
C SER A 111 -12.05 -2.09 -19.22
N GLU A 112 -11.35 -2.42 -18.13
CA GLU A 112 -10.21 -1.63 -17.67
C GLU A 112 -8.94 -2.01 -18.44
N THR A 113 -8.22 -0.99 -18.91
CA THR A 113 -7.03 -1.15 -19.76
C THR A 113 -5.73 -0.78 -19.06
N TYR A 114 -5.74 -0.70 -17.71
CA TYR A 114 -4.56 -0.37 -16.93
C TYR A 114 -3.42 -1.34 -17.25
N ARG A 115 -2.39 -0.83 -17.93
CA ARG A 115 -1.27 -1.62 -18.45
C ARG A 115 -0.56 -2.44 -17.36
N GLN A 116 -0.57 -1.94 -16.12
CA GLN A 116 0.17 -2.50 -15.00
C GLN A 116 -0.63 -3.46 -14.13
N MET A 117 -1.92 -3.67 -14.42
CA MET A 117 -2.74 -4.62 -13.66
C MET A 117 -2.66 -6.02 -14.28
N PRO A 118 -2.16 -7.02 -13.53
CA PRO A 118 -2.06 -8.40 -14.02
C PRO A 118 -3.41 -9.13 -14.05
N HIS A 119 -4.45 -8.60 -13.40
CA HIS A 119 -5.80 -9.17 -13.37
C HIS A 119 -6.82 -8.20 -14.01
N ARG A 120 -6.79 -8.09 -15.34
CA ARG A 120 -7.73 -7.29 -16.15
C ARG A 120 -8.44 -8.12 -17.22
N GLY A 121 -9.60 -7.64 -17.70
CA GLY A 121 -10.53 -8.44 -18.54
C GLY A 121 -9.91 -9.14 -19.76
N ASP A 122 -8.90 -8.55 -20.40
CA ASP A 122 -8.21 -9.07 -21.59
C ASP A 122 -6.96 -9.92 -21.29
N TYR A 123 -6.64 -10.19 -20.02
CA TYR A 123 -5.31 -10.68 -19.62
C TYR A 123 -4.91 -12.00 -20.29
N LEU A 124 -5.86 -12.89 -20.60
CA LEU A 124 -5.56 -14.17 -21.26
C LEU A 124 -4.85 -13.97 -22.62
N SER A 125 -5.23 -12.94 -23.37
CA SER A 125 -4.59 -12.61 -24.66
C SER A 125 -3.13 -12.14 -24.51
N ARG A 126 -2.78 -11.65 -23.32
CA ARG A 126 -1.48 -11.05 -22.99
C ARG A 126 -0.58 -11.91 -22.13
N HIS A 127 -1.14 -12.92 -21.47
CA HIS A 127 -0.40 -13.85 -20.63
C HIS A 127 0.92 -14.30 -21.26
N ARG A 128 0.92 -14.65 -22.56
CA ARG A 128 2.13 -15.07 -23.29
C ARG A 128 3.21 -13.98 -23.40
N ILE A 129 2.81 -12.72 -23.43
CA ILE A 129 3.70 -11.55 -23.54
C ILE A 129 4.24 -11.24 -22.15
N ASP A 130 3.35 -11.03 -21.19
CA ASP A 130 3.73 -10.58 -19.84
C ASP A 130 4.50 -11.70 -19.11
N GLY A 131 4.11 -12.97 -19.26
CA GLY A 131 4.84 -14.14 -18.76
C GLY A 131 6.18 -14.41 -19.47
N ARG A 132 6.43 -13.82 -20.65
CA ARG A 132 7.76 -13.82 -21.28
C ARG A 132 8.64 -12.69 -20.76
N VAL A 133 8.04 -11.52 -20.49
CA VAL A 133 8.76 -10.33 -20.02
C VAL A 133 9.18 -10.49 -18.56
N ASP A 134 8.25 -10.85 -17.68
CA ASP A 134 8.52 -11.08 -16.26
C ASP A 134 7.51 -12.07 -15.65
N PRO A 135 7.77 -13.39 -15.76
CA PRO A 135 6.91 -14.39 -15.14
C PRO A 135 6.99 -14.34 -13.60
N THR A 136 8.08 -13.82 -13.03
CA THR A 136 8.31 -13.83 -11.59
C THR A 136 7.37 -12.91 -10.82
N SER A 137 6.88 -11.87 -11.48
CA SER A 137 5.83 -10.99 -10.97
C SER A 137 4.57 -11.74 -10.51
N CYS A 138 4.22 -12.84 -11.20
CA CYS A 138 3.03 -13.64 -10.92
C CYS A 138 3.23 -14.57 -9.71
N PHE A 139 4.45 -15.05 -9.48
CA PHE A 139 4.74 -16.12 -8.51
C PHE A 139 4.54 -15.67 -7.07
N ARG A 140 4.61 -14.36 -6.80
CA ARG A 140 4.36 -13.80 -5.46
C ARG A 140 2.95 -14.10 -4.95
N CYS A 141 1.98 -14.18 -5.86
CA CYS A 141 0.58 -14.43 -5.52
C CYS A 141 0.13 -15.83 -5.94
N HIS A 142 0.55 -16.30 -7.12
CA HIS A 142 0.13 -17.59 -7.66
C HIS A 142 1.02 -18.76 -7.26
N GLY A 143 2.26 -18.51 -6.82
CA GLY A 143 3.21 -19.57 -6.48
C GLY A 143 3.96 -20.14 -7.70
N ASN A 144 4.49 -21.35 -7.55
CA ASN A 144 5.33 -21.99 -8.55
C ASN A 144 4.48 -22.47 -9.75
N PRO A 145 4.84 -22.13 -11.01
CA PRO A 145 4.11 -22.56 -12.21
C PRO A 145 3.87 -24.06 -12.34
N LYS A 146 4.75 -24.89 -11.77
CA LYS A 146 4.69 -26.35 -11.82
C LYS A 146 3.77 -27.00 -10.78
N SER A 147 3.24 -26.20 -9.85
CA SER A 147 2.43 -26.74 -8.75
C SER A 147 1.23 -25.88 -8.40
N ALA A 148 1.20 -24.62 -8.85
CA ALA A 148 0.09 -23.72 -8.66
C ALA A 148 -1.13 -24.15 -9.48
N GLN A 149 -2.31 -24.19 -8.85
CA GLN A 149 -3.56 -24.62 -9.47
C GLN A 149 -3.91 -23.83 -10.76
N THR A 150 -3.54 -22.55 -10.80
CA THR A 150 -3.79 -21.66 -11.93
C THR A 150 -2.80 -21.81 -13.09
N CYS A 151 -1.64 -22.46 -12.85
CA CYS A 151 -0.53 -22.54 -13.81
C CYS A 151 -0.25 -23.99 -14.27
N ALA A 152 -0.27 -24.94 -13.33
CA ALA A 152 0.05 -26.35 -13.55
C ALA A 152 -0.72 -26.98 -14.74
N PRO A 153 -2.01 -26.65 -15.00
CA PRO A 153 -2.72 -27.19 -16.16
C PRO A 153 -2.03 -26.93 -17.52
N CYS A 154 -1.22 -25.87 -17.62
CA CYS A 154 -0.49 -25.51 -18.84
C CYS A 154 1.04 -25.62 -18.68
N HIS A 155 1.57 -25.59 -17.45
CA HIS A 155 3.01 -25.47 -17.17
C HIS A 155 3.63 -26.68 -16.44
N GLY A 156 2.84 -27.70 -16.11
CA GLY A 156 3.30 -28.98 -15.58
C GLY A 156 3.48 -28.98 -14.07
#